data_AF-A0A8S1BJL3-F1
#
_entry.id   AF-A0A8S1BJL3-F1
#
_cell.length_a   1.000
_cell.length_b   1.000
_cell.length_c   1.000
_cell.angle_alpha   90.00
_cell.angle_beta   90.00
_cell.angle_gamma   90.00
#
_symmetry.space_group_name_H-M   'P 1'
#
loop_
_entity.id
_entity.type
_entity.pdbx_description
1 polymer ?
#
loop_
_entity_poly.entity_id
_entity_poly.type
_entity_poly.pdbx_seq_one_letter_code
_entity_poly.pdbx_strand_id
1 'polypeptide(L)'
;MTGRVPPPRGFGPHACLAFTLLILAAGKVTSRRPEPYYGRLIGRLTQYAHGIRGTVYAVDENTVYVRGFAYDGTGPDAYFWVGDTPQPSPEGILVPYPEDYVTRDPPILMSHSNSDILLKLPGGKRLRDIKWLSVWCRRFTVNFGDVFIPPGLDPPRPRVLPEFKRLAHGLRSGNISVLDAKTFYIPNLHYDGAGPDAYFWVGNGSDPSPYGTKVPNEMGSLHPLRGYQGEDIEIQLPGKLTAYDIDWLAVWCVEYRHNFGHVFIPKDLDVPPALGQTKITGKRTPSKNGTVYKLQNIIKLRTTTAKPRWLSFDWFSGF
;
A
#
# COMPACT_ATOMS: atom_id res chain seq x y z
N MET A 1 -98.92 -10.80 -25.24
CA MET A 1 -98.34 -12.16 -25.13
C MET A 1 -97.24 -12.30 -26.17
N THR A 2 -96.15 -13.00 -25.82
CA THR A 2 -95.02 -13.46 -26.69
C THR A 2 -94.25 -12.34 -27.41
N GLY A 3 -93.00 -12.03 -27.11
CA GLY A 3 -91.83 -12.88 -26.93
C GLY A 3 -90.77 -12.36 -27.92
N ARG A 4 -89.84 -11.51 -27.48
CA ARG A 4 -88.79 -10.92 -28.35
C ARG A 4 -87.45 -11.57 -28.05
N VAL A 5 -86.88 -12.15 -29.10
CA VAL A 5 -85.57 -12.79 -29.19
C VAL A 5 -84.44 -11.76 -28.96
N PRO A 6 -83.40 -12.07 -28.18
CA PRO A 6 -82.22 -11.20 -28.08
C PRO A 6 -81.22 -11.43 -29.24
N PRO A 7 -80.50 -10.37 -29.69
CA PRO A 7 -79.60 -10.37 -30.86
C PRO A 7 -78.16 -10.85 -30.52
N PRO A 8 -77.26 -10.96 -31.51
CA PRO A 8 -76.14 -11.91 -31.48
C PRO A 8 -74.90 -11.40 -30.72
N ARG A 9 -74.08 -12.36 -30.27
CA ARG A 9 -72.80 -12.12 -29.59
C ARG A 9 -71.75 -11.63 -30.59
N GLY A 10 -71.38 -10.35 -30.47
CA GLY A 10 -70.23 -9.76 -31.16
C GLY A 10 -68.92 -10.17 -30.49
N PHE A 11 -67.97 -10.63 -31.31
CA PHE A 11 -66.56 -10.80 -30.99
C PHE A 11 -65.92 -9.43 -30.72
N GLY A 12 -65.36 -9.24 -29.52
CA GLY A 12 -64.50 -8.11 -29.20
C GLY A 12 -63.02 -8.53 -29.27
N PRO A 13 -62.11 -7.66 -29.75
CA PRO A 13 -60.71 -8.00 -29.95
C PRO A 13 -59.96 -8.10 -28.61
N HIS A 14 -59.17 -9.16 -28.48
CA HIS A 14 -58.18 -9.35 -27.41
C HIS A 14 -57.07 -8.29 -27.54
N ALA A 15 -57.15 -7.23 -26.75
CA ALA A 15 -56.01 -6.34 -26.52
C ALA A 15 -55.04 -7.04 -25.56
N CYS A 16 -54.05 -7.75 -26.12
CA CYS A 16 -52.87 -8.22 -25.41
C CYS A 16 -52.08 -7.01 -24.89
N LEU A 17 -52.23 -6.69 -23.60
CA LEU A 17 -51.32 -5.81 -22.88
C LEU A 17 -49.97 -6.52 -22.72
N ALA A 18 -49.06 -6.29 -23.65
CA ALA A 18 -47.66 -6.64 -23.50
C ALA A 18 -47.04 -5.72 -22.44
N PHE A 19 -46.93 -6.22 -21.21
CA PHE A 19 -46.09 -5.62 -20.18
C PHE A 19 -44.62 -5.86 -20.57
N THR A 20 -44.01 -4.89 -21.26
CA THR A 20 -42.57 -4.85 -21.46
C THR A 20 -41.90 -4.57 -20.12
N LEU A 21 -41.44 -5.65 -19.46
CA LEU A 21 -40.60 -5.58 -18.27
C LEU A 21 -39.26 -4.97 -18.69
N LEU A 22 -39.08 -3.66 -18.48
CA LEU A 22 -37.80 -2.98 -18.65
C LEU A 22 -36.88 -3.44 -17.52
N ILE A 23 -36.13 -4.51 -17.74
CA ILE A 23 -35.05 -4.94 -16.85
C ILE A 23 -34.00 -3.83 -16.90
N LEU A 24 -33.98 -2.98 -15.87
CA LEU A 24 -32.83 -2.15 -15.53
C LEU A 24 -31.68 -3.11 -15.24
N ALA A 25 -30.87 -3.39 -16.27
CA ALA A 25 -29.55 -3.96 -16.06
C ALA A 25 -28.77 -2.93 -15.25
N ALA A 26 -28.71 -3.12 -13.94
CA ALA A 26 -27.71 -2.49 -13.10
C ALA A 26 -26.36 -2.84 -13.73
N GLY A 27 -25.74 -1.87 -14.40
CA GLY A 27 -24.43 -2.04 -14.98
C GLY A 27 -23.52 -2.61 -13.90
N LYS A 28 -22.85 -3.74 -14.19
CA LYS A 28 -21.73 -4.19 -13.37
C LYS A 28 -20.78 -3.01 -13.29
N VAL A 29 -20.68 -2.40 -12.12
CA VAL A 29 -19.64 -1.41 -11.83
C VAL A 29 -18.33 -2.15 -12.00
N THR A 30 -17.70 -1.97 -13.16
CA THR A 30 -16.31 -2.37 -13.35
C THR A 30 -15.52 -1.51 -12.36
N SER A 31 -15.02 -2.12 -11.29
CA SER A 31 -14.26 -1.40 -10.26
C SER A 31 -12.86 -1.06 -10.76
N ARG A 32 -12.76 -0.24 -11.81
CA ARG A 32 -11.52 0.49 -12.06
C ARG A 32 -11.47 1.58 -11.01
N ARG A 33 -10.72 1.34 -9.93
CA ARG A 33 -10.39 2.40 -8.98
C ARG A 33 -9.55 3.42 -9.75
N PRO A 34 -9.95 4.71 -9.78
CA PRO A 34 -9.15 5.73 -10.45
C PRO A 34 -7.77 5.79 -9.80
N GLU A 35 -6.72 5.58 -10.58
CA GLU A 35 -5.35 5.80 -10.13
C GLU A 35 -5.07 7.32 -10.07
N PRO A 36 -4.34 7.80 -9.05
CA PRO A 36 -3.69 7.01 -8.00
C PRO A 36 -4.65 6.58 -6.87
N TYR A 37 -4.64 5.28 -6.54
CA TYR A 37 -5.41 4.72 -5.42
C TYR A 37 -4.58 4.72 -4.13
N TYR A 38 -5.15 5.27 -3.03
CA TYR A 38 -4.45 5.47 -1.75
C TYR A 38 -5.06 4.72 -0.57
N GLY A 39 -6.05 3.87 -0.80
CA GLY A 39 -6.80 3.19 0.26
C GLY A 39 -8.13 3.87 0.58
N ARG A 40 -8.70 3.54 1.74
CA ARG A 40 -10.00 4.06 2.19
C ARG A 40 -9.82 5.45 2.81
N LEU A 41 -10.56 6.45 2.34
CA LEU A 41 -10.49 7.80 2.91
C LEU A 41 -10.91 7.79 4.39
N ILE A 42 -10.06 8.35 5.26
CA ILE A 42 -10.37 8.63 6.66
C ILE A 42 -10.89 10.06 6.79
N GLY A 43 -10.15 11.04 6.27
CA GLY A 43 -10.53 12.45 6.35
C GLY A 43 -9.37 13.40 6.09
N ARG A 44 -9.63 14.71 6.19
CA ARG A 44 -8.58 15.74 6.14
C ARG A 44 -8.16 16.09 7.57
N LEU A 45 -6.87 16.36 7.76
CA LEU A 45 -6.39 16.88 9.04
C LEU A 45 -6.99 18.27 9.27
N THR A 46 -7.62 18.43 10.44
CA THR A 46 -8.04 19.72 10.96
C THR A 46 -6.79 20.44 11.49
N GLN A 47 -6.62 21.69 11.08
CA GLN A 47 -5.48 22.51 11.51
C GLN A 47 -5.85 23.32 12.76
N TYR A 48 -5.03 23.25 13.82
CA TYR A 48 -5.14 24.14 14.97
C TYR A 48 -3.91 25.04 15.13
N ALA A 49 -2.72 24.54 14.78
CA ALA A 49 -1.48 25.29 14.84
C ALA A 49 -0.48 24.81 13.78
N HIS A 50 0.63 25.52 13.63
CA HIS A 50 1.83 25.09 12.89
C HIS A 50 1.62 24.63 11.43
N GLY A 51 0.58 25.14 10.78
CA GLY A 51 0.33 24.88 9.36
C GLY A 51 -0.02 23.43 9.01
N ILE A 52 -0.55 22.64 9.97
CA ILE A 52 -0.92 21.24 9.71
C ILE A 52 -1.88 21.13 8.54
N ARG A 53 -1.50 20.33 7.54
CA ARG A 53 -2.35 19.95 6.40
C ARG A 53 -2.12 18.48 6.06
N GLY A 54 -3.07 17.88 5.36
CA GLY A 54 -2.95 16.54 4.81
C GLY A 54 -4.30 15.86 4.67
N THR A 55 -4.38 14.85 3.79
CA THR A 55 -5.54 13.97 3.68
C THR A 55 -5.10 12.55 4.05
N VAL A 56 -5.82 11.93 4.98
CA VAL A 56 -5.47 10.65 5.58
C VAL A 56 -6.31 9.54 4.96
N TYR A 57 -5.64 8.44 4.62
CA TYR A 57 -6.23 7.23 4.04
C TYR A 57 -5.78 6.01 4.84
N ALA A 58 -6.68 5.06 5.06
CA ALA A 58 -6.35 3.73 5.54
C ALA A 58 -5.84 2.87 4.38
N VAL A 59 -4.57 2.48 4.44
CA VAL A 59 -3.92 1.59 3.47
C VAL A 59 -4.33 0.15 3.73
N ASP A 60 -4.28 -0.27 4.99
CA ASP A 60 -4.70 -1.57 5.50
C ASP A 60 -5.11 -1.47 6.99
N GLU A 61 -5.21 -2.59 7.70
CA GLU A 61 -5.62 -2.62 9.11
C GLU A 61 -4.68 -1.87 10.07
N ASN A 62 -3.40 -1.69 9.74
CA ASN A 62 -2.40 -1.10 10.64
C ASN A 62 -1.55 0.01 10.01
N THR A 63 -1.83 0.39 8.77
CA THR A 63 -1.08 1.39 8.01
C THR A 63 -1.98 2.51 7.53
N VAL A 64 -1.52 3.74 7.73
CA VAL A 64 -2.16 4.98 7.30
C VAL A 64 -1.26 5.73 6.34
N TYR A 65 -1.84 6.33 5.32
CA TYR A 65 -1.16 7.19 4.37
C TYR A 65 -1.67 8.62 4.49
N VAL A 66 -0.77 9.56 4.75
CA VAL A 66 -1.06 10.99 4.83
C VAL A 66 -0.53 11.65 3.57
N ARG A 67 -1.44 12.01 2.67
CA ARG A 67 -1.13 12.67 1.40
C ARG A 67 -1.00 14.17 1.59
N GLY A 68 0.05 14.76 1.02
CA GLY A 68 0.27 16.21 1.02
C GLY A 68 0.39 16.80 2.43
N PHE A 69 1.10 16.10 3.32
CA PHE A 69 1.36 16.55 4.67
C PHE A 69 2.17 17.85 4.68
N ALA A 70 1.77 18.80 5.53
CA ALA A 70 2.53 20.02 5.78
C ALA A 70 2.60 20.30 7.28
N TYR A 71 3.75 20.79 7.74
CA TYR A 71 4.02 21.20 9.11
C TYR A 71 5.26 22.12 9.12
N ASP A 72 5.20 23.24 9.83
CA ASP A 72 6.27 24.24 9.83
C ASP A 72 7.56 23.81 10.56
N GLY A 73 7.52 22.75 11.38
CA GLY A 73 8.67 22.22 12.11
C GLY A 73 9.08 23.01 13.35
N THR A 74 8.29 23.99 13.79
CA THR A 74 8.65 24.90 14.90
C THR A 74 8.29 24.35 16.28
N GLY A 75 7.47 23.31 16.36
CA GLY A 75 7.14 22.63 17.60
C GLY A 75 8.35 21.87 18.18
N PRO A 76 8.71 22.08 19.46
CA PRO A 76 9.96 21.59 20.02
C PRO A 76 9.99 20.08 20.34
N ASP A 77 8.83 19.40 20.37
CA ASP A 77 8.72 17.97 20.69
C ASP A 77 7.45 17.37 20.05
N ALA A 78 7.29 17.58 18.73
CA ALA A 78 6.12 17.16 17.96
C ALA A 78 6.28 15.76 17.35
N TYR A 79 5.19 15.00 17.31
CA TYR A 79 5.13 13.63 16.78
C TYR A 79 3.78 13.33 16.12
N PHE A 80 3.72 12.28 15.32
CA PHE A 80 2.45 11.60 15.06
C PHE A 80 1.99 10.85 16.32
N TRP A 81 0.70 10.93 16.59
CA TRP A 81 0.10 10.51 17.85
C TRP A 81 -1.25 9.85 17.58
N VAL A 82 -1.55 8.74 18.26
CA VAL A 82 -2.83 8.04 18.12
C VAL A 82 -3.39 7.67 19.49
N GLY A 83 -4.71 7.56 19.60
CA GLY A 83 -5.33 7.11 20.84
C GLY A 83 -6.77 6.67 20.64
N ASP A 84 -7.36 6.11 21.68
CA ASP A 84 -8.69 5.49 21.71
C ASP A 84 -9.70 6.28 22.57
N THR A 85 -9.26 7.38 23.16
CA THR A 85 -10.09 8.35 23.87
C THR A 85 -11.00 9.13 22.91
N PRO A 86 -12.10 9.75 23.38
CA PRO A 86 -12.99 10.52 22.52
C PRO A 86 -12.36 11.74 21.84
N GLN A 87 -11.21 12.23 22.34
CA GLN A 87 -10.48 13.39 21.83
C GLN A 87 -8.97 13.17 21.99
N PRO A 88 -8.12 13.75 21.13
CA PRO A 88 -6.67 13.76 21.31
C PRO A 88 -6.24 14.18 22.71
N SER A 89 -5.39 13.36 23.35
CA SER A 89 -5.00 13.55 24.75
C SER A 89 -3.55 13.13 25.02
N PRO A 90 -2.95 13.54 26.16
CA PRO A 90 -1.60 13.16 26.54
C PRO A 90 -1.37 11.64 26.66
N GLU A 91 -2.41 10.87 26.93
CA GLU A 91 -2.38 9.40 27.08
C GLU A 91 -2.29 8.66 25.74
N GLY A 92 -2.29 9.38 24.63
CA GLY A 92 -2.05 8.79 23.32
C GLY A 92 -0.65 8.20 23.17
N ILE A 93 -0.43 7.60 22.01
CA ILE A 93 0.72 6.75 21.72
C ILE A 93 1.47 7.34 20.54
N LEU A 94 2.78 7.50 20.73
CA LEU A 94 3.71 7.97 19.70
C LEU A 94 3.74 6.97 18.53
N VAL A 95 3.47 7.46 17.33
CA VAL A 95 3.70 6.74 16.07
C VAL A 95 5.05 7.19 15.49
N PRO A 96 6.09 6.33 15.50
CA PRO A 96 7.42 6.76 15.06
C PRO A 96 7.44 7.12 13.58
N TYR A 97 8.09 8.24 13.26
CA TYR A 97 8.34 8.63 11.88
C TYR A 97 9.64 9.44 11.77
N PRO A 98 10.57 9.07 10.86
CA PRO A 98 10.54 7.87 10.01
C PRO A 98 10.60 6.56 10.81
N GLU A 99 10.09 5.45 10.25
CA GLU A 99 10.00 4.15 10.93
C GLU A 99 11.39 3.52 11.17
N ASP A 100 12.37 3.78 10.30
CA ASP A 100 13.70 3.15 10.27
C ASP A 100 14.76 3.85 11.14
N TYR A 101 14.33 4.49 12.24
CA TYR A 101 15.24 5.14 13.17
C TYR A 101 16.07 4.11 13.97
N VAL A 102 17.36 4.43 14.18
CA VAL A 102 18.33 3.55 14.85
C VAL A 102 18.58 3.92 16.32
N THR A 103 18.02 5.03 16.76
CA THR A 103 18.20 5.58 18.11
C THR A 103 17.26 4.90 19.10
N ARG A 104 17.60 4.95 20.39
CA ARG A 104 16.72 4.47 21.46
C ARG A 104 15.38 5.19 21.46
N ASP A 105 15.42 6.50 21.25
CA ASP A 105 14.24 7.37 21.30
C ASP A 105 13.82 7.76 19.87
N PRO A 106 12.51 7.79 19.56
CA PRO A 106 12.00 8.21 18.25
C PRO A 106 12.36 9.66 17.91
N PRO A 107 12.72 9.96 16.65
CA PRO A 107 13.07 11.30 16.22
C PRO A 107 11.87 12.25 16.29
N ILE A 108 12.12 13.52 16.65
CA ILE A 108 11.12 14.58 16.62
C ILE A 108 10.71 14.84 15.17
N LEU A 109 9.42 15.11 14.95
CA LEU A 109 8.89 15.44 13.64
C LEU A 109 9.50 16.75 13.12
N MET A 110 10.15 16.68 11.97
CA MET A 110 10.77 17.82 11.30
C MET A 110 9.75 18.59 10.45
N SER A 111 10.16 19.71 9.86
CA SER A 111 9.30 20.44 8.92
C SER A 111 8.99 19.60 7.68
N HIS A 112 7.76 19.75 7.18
CA HIS A 112 7.26 19.08 5.99
C HIS A 112 6.56 20.08 5.08
N SER A 113 6.88 20.04 3.79
CA SER A 113 6.23 20.87 2.77
C SER A 113 5.65 19.97 1.67
N ASN A 114 4.36 19.65 1.79
CA ASN A 114 3.60 18.83 0.86
C ASN A 114 4.24 17.45 0.61
N SER A 115 4.60 16.75 1.68
CA SER A 115 5.18 15.41 1.63
C SER A 115 4.13 14.31 1.82
N ASP A 116 4.31 13.18 1.15
CA ASP A 116 3.49 12.00 1.38
C ASP A 116 4.14 11.09 2.43
N ILE A 117 3.36 10.65 3.42
CA ILE A 117 3.87 9.95 4.60
C ILE A 117 3.10 8.65 4.77
N LEU A 118 3.82 7.54 4.87
CA LEU A 118 3.30 6.25 5.27
C LEU A 118 3.61 6.02 6.75
N LEU A 119 2.58 5.75 7.55
CA LEU A 119 2.67 5.57 8.99
C LEU A 119 2.16 4.19 9.35
N LYS A 120 2.97 3.43 10.08
CA LYS A 120 2.60 2.14 10.63
C LYS A 120 2.26 2.27 12.11
N LEU A 121 1.10 1.77 12.51
CA LEU A 121 0.66 1.85 13.90
C LEU A 121 1.60 1.02 14.80
N PRO A 122 2.01 1.57 15.96
CA PRO A 122 2.96 0.92 16.86
C PRO A 122 2.28 -0.19 17.68
N GLY A 123 3.10 -1.10 18.21
CA GLY A 123 2.64 -2.08 19.22
C GLY A 123 1.58 -3.06 18.74
N GLY A 124 1.54 -3.36 17.43
CA GLY A 124 0.56 -4.29 16.84
C GLY A 124 -0.88 -3.77 16.81
N LYS A 125 -1.08 -2.47 17.07
CA LYS A 125 -2.40 -1.83 17.01
C LYS A 125 -2.95 -1.80 15.59
N ARG A 126 -4.27 -1.82 15.52
CA ARG A 126 -5.04 -1.70 14.29
C ARG A 126 -5.84 -0.39 14.30
N LEU A 127 -6.31 0.04 13.13
CA LEU A 127 -7.15 1.22 12.98
C LEU A 127 -8.42 1.15 13.81
N ARG A 128 -9.00 -0.05 13.98
CA ARG A 128 -10.16 -0.27 14.85
C ARG A 128 -9.88 -0.04 16.35
N ASP A 129 -8.61 -0.06 16.74
CA ASP A 129 -8.19 0.10 18.14
C ASP A 129 -7.89 1.57 18.49
N ILE A 130 -8.05 2.50 17.54
CA ILE A 130 -7.82 3.94 17.72
C ILE A 130 -9.02 4.74 17.21
N LYS A 131 -9.23 5.94 17.76
CA LYS A 131 -10.31 6.86 17.37
C LYS A 131 -9.81 8.09 16.63
N TRP A 132 -8.52 8.41 16.72
CA TRP A 132 -7.95 9.60 16.09
C TRP A 132 -6.47 9.42 15.78
N LEU A 133 -6.01 10.17 14.77
CA LEU A 133 -4.60 10.44 14.46
C LEU A 133 -4.37 11.94 14.64
N SER A 134 -3.30 12.33 15.32
CA SER A 134 -2.96 13.72 15.62
C SER A 134 -1.48 14.00 15.38
N VAL A 135 -1.17 15.26 15.10
CA VAL A 135 0.17 15.82 15.31
C VAL A 135 0.18 16.47 16.69
N TRP A 136 0.91 15.87 17.62
CA TRP A 136 0.89 16.23 19.03
C TRP A 136 2.26 16.69 19.52
N CYS A 137 2.30 17.80 20.25
CA CYS A 137 3.49 18.25 20.96
C CYS A 137 3.45 17.76 22.40
N ARG A 138 4.31 16.79 22.75
CA ARG A 138 4.30 16.22 24.11
C ARG A 138 4.75 17.21 25.15
N ARG A 139 5.77 18.03 24.83
CA ARG A 139 6.34 19.02 25.76
C ARG A 139 5.30 20.03 26.27
N PHE A 140 4.37 20.44 25.41
CA PHE A 140 3.33 21.41 25.78
C PHE A 140 1.95 20.77 25.97
N THR A 141 1.81 19.46 25.74
CA THR A 141 0.52 18.76 25.78
C THR A 141 -0.55 19.41 24.89
N VAL A 142 -0.17 19.79 23.67
CA VAL A 142 -1.05 20.48 22.71
C VAL A 142 -1.20 19.68 21.42
N ASN A 143 -2.42 19.62 20.91
CA ASN A 143 -2.78 19.11 19.59
C ASN A 143 -2.59 20.19 18.52
N PHE A 144 -1.73 19.95 17.53
CA PHE A 144 -1.51 20.87 16.41
C PHE A 144 -2.47 20.62 15.24
N GLY A 145 -3.01 19.41 15.16
CA GLY A 145 -4.02 19.02 14.19
C GLY A 145 -4.37 17.55 14.31
N ASP A 146 -5.60 17.19 13.96
CA ASP A 146 -6.10 15.83 14.08
C ASP A 146 -7.04 15.42 12.94
N VAL A 147 -7.31 14.12 12.88
CA VAL A 147 -8.42 13.54 12.15
C VAL A 147 -8.99 12.39 12.96
N PHE A 148 -10.32 12.25 12.97
CA PHE A 148 -11.01 11.13 13.60
C PHE A 148 -11.15 9.96 12.63
N ILE A 149 -11.02 8.75 13.15
CA ILE A 149 -11.28 7.52 12.42
C ILE A 149 -12.80 7.35 12.32
N PRO A 150 -13.39 7.30 11.11
CA PRO A 150 -14.83 7.13 10.96
C PRO A 150 -15.31 5.83 11.59
N PRO A 151 -16.46 5.84 12.30
CA PRO A 151 -17.05 4.60 12.79
C PRO A 151 -17.42 3.71 11.61
N GLY A 152 -17.09 2.41 11.70
CA GLY A 152 -17.35 1.45 10.62
C GLY A 152 -16.40 1.58 9.43
N LEU A 153 -15.27 2.28 9.56
CA LEU A 153 -14.21 2.26 8.56
C LEU A 153 -13.76 0.80 8.31
N ASP A 154 -13.98 0.31 7.08
CA ASP A 154 -13.49 -0.97 6.62
C ASP A 154 -12.24 -0.74 5.74
N PRO A 155 -11.03 -0.98 6.26
CA PRO A 155 -9.81 -0.81 5.51
C PRO A 155 -9.62 -1.96 4.49
N PRO A 156 -8.92 -1.69 3.37
CA PRO A 156 -8.55 -2.72 2.41
C PRO A 156 -7.68 -3.81 3.05
N ARG A 157 -7.78 -5.05 2.57
CA ARG A 157 -7.08 -6.22 3.16
C ARG A 157 -6.52 -7.15 2.09
N PRO A 158 -5.38 -7.81 2.35
CA PRO A 158 -4.86 -8.83 1.44
C PRO A 158 -5.90 -9.91 1.13
N ARG A 159 -5.95 -10.36 -0.12
CA ARG A 159 -6.90 -11.37 -0.58
C ARG A 159 -6.17 -12.69 -0.82
N VAL A 160 -6.66 -13.76 -0.20
CA VAL A 160 -6.19 -15.12 -0.50
C VAL A 160 -6.99 -15.69 -1.68
N LEU A 161 -6.26 -16.24 -2.64
CA LEU A 161 -6.73 -16.94 -3.81
C LEU A 161 -6.37 -18.43 -3.69
N PRO A 162 -7.04 -19.31 -4.44
CA PRO A 162 -6.62 -20.71 -4.56
C PRO A 162 -5.19 -20.85 -5.12
N GLU A 163 -4.63 -22.06 -5.02
CA GLU A 163 -3.41 -22.43 -5.74
C GLU A 163 -3.58 -22.34 -7.27
N PHE A 164 -2.46 -22.38 -8.00
CA PHE A 164 -2.51 -22.55 -9.45
C PHE A 164 -3.26 -23.84 -9.83
N LYS A 165 -4.18 -23.74 -10.81
CA LYS A 165 -4.69 -24.92 -11.50
C LYS A 165 -3.52 -25.68 -12.12
N ARG A 166 -3.39 -26.95 -11.79
CA ARG A 166 -2.28 -27.80 -12.24
C ARG A 166 -2.59 -28.35 -13.62
N LEU A 167 -1.98 -27.79 -14.67
CA LEU A 167 -2.25 -28.22 -16.05
C LEU A 167 -1.05 -28.93 -16.68
N ALA A 168 0.15 -28.39 -16.53
CA ALA A 168 1.35 -28.98 -17.13
C ALA A 168 2.62 -28.67 -16.32
N HIS A 169 3.71 -29.34 -16.67
CA HIS A 169 5.07 -29.03 -16.21
C HIS A 169 5.25 -29.01 -14.69
N GLY A 170 4.49 -29.85 -13.99
CA GLY A 170 4.52 -29.96 -12.53
C GLY A 170 4.11 -28.69 -11.79
N LEU A 171 3.50 -27.70 -12.46
CA LEU A 171 3.14 -26.43 -11.87
C LEU A 171 2.14 -26.62 -10.72
N ARG A 172 2.52 -26.18 -9.53
CA ARG A 172 1.68 -26.14 -8.33
C ARG A 172 2.19 -25.09 -7.35
N SER A 173 1.34 -24.66 -6.44
CA SER A 173 1.69 -23.71 -5.37
C SER A 173 0.84 -23.98 -4.13
N GLY A 174 1.11 -23.27 -3.03
CA GLY A 174 0.09 -23.05 -2.02
C GLY A 174 -0.94 -22.01 -2.48
N ASN A 175 -1.84 -21.62 -1.57
CA ASN A 175 -2.78 -20.54 -1.80
C ASN A 175 -2.05 -19.21 -2.03
N ILE A 176 -2.36 -18.55 -3.13
CA ILE A 176 -1.72 -17.32 -3.56
C ILE A 176 -2.33 -16.14 -2.80
N SER A 177 -1.54 -15.16 -2.38
CA SER A 177 -2.04 -13.95 -1.72
C SER A 177 -1.81 -12.72 -2.58
N VAL A 178 -2.86 -11.94 -2.83
CA VAL A 178 -2.77 -10.59 -3.37
C VAL A 178 -2.52 -9.66 -2.20
N LEU A 179 -1.27 -9.24 -2.02
CA LEU A 179 -0.84 -8.45 -0.86
C LEU A 179 -1.27 -6.99 -0.97
N ASP A 180 -1.20 -6.44 -2.18
CA ASP A 180 -1.63 -5.09 -2.53
C ASP A 180 -2.08 -5.05 -4.00
N ALA A 181 -2.39 -3.86 -4.51
CA ALA A 181 -2.86 -3.65 -5.88
C ALA A 181 -1.89 -4.15 -6.98
N LYS A 182 -0.63 -4.50 -6.67
CA LYS A 182 0.39 -4.95 -7.64
C LYS A 182 1.15 -6.20 -7.21
N THR A 183 1.23 -6.50 -5.92
CA THR A 183 2.11 -7.52 -5.37
C THR A 183 1.36 -8.82 -5.09
N PHE A 184 1.88 -9.93 -5.63
CA PHE A 184 1.41 -11.28 -5.37
C PHE A 184 2.47 -12.05 -4.59
N TYR A 185 2.05 -12.73 -3.53
CA TYR A 185 2.86 -13.73 -2.83
C TYR A 185 2.40 -15.13 -3.22
N ILE A 186 3.34 -15.95 -3.66
CA ILE A 186 3.12 -17.31 -4.16
C ILE A 186 3.97 -18.24 -3.31
N PRO A 187 3.37 -18.92 -2.31
CA PRO A 187 4.10 -19.86 -1.47
C PRO A 187 4.28 -21.21 -2.15
N ASN A 188 5.34 -21.94 -1.76
CA ASN A 188 5.62 -23.31 -2.15
C ASN A 188 5.44 -23.55 -3.67
N LEU A 189 6.01 -22.68 -4.50
CA LEU A 189 5.93 -22.78 -5.94
C LEU A 189 6.79 -23.94 -6.44
N HIS A 190 6.21 -24.82 -7.26
CA HIS A 190 6.95 -25.85 -8.00
C HIS A 190 6.70 -25.69 -9.50
N TYR A 191 7.74 -25.86 -10.30
CA TYR A 191 7.69 -25.89 -11.76
C TYR A 191 8.97 -26.60 -12.25
N ASP A 192 8.85 -27.54 -13.19
CA ASP A 192 9.96 -28.38 -13.62
C ASP A 192 11.05 -27.64 -14.43
N GLY A 193 10.77 -26.44 -14.94
CA GLY A 193 11.71 -25.66 -15.75
C GLY A 193 11.81 -26.13 -17.20
N ALA A 194 11.00 -27.08 -17.66
CA ALA A 194 11.11 -27.69 -18.98
C ALA A 194 10.48 -26.87 -20.12
N GLY A 195 9.69 -25.85 -19.79
CA GLY A 195 9.16 -24.92 -20.78
C GLY A 195 10.25 -23.97 -21.30
N PRO A 196 10.55 -23.96 -22.62
CA PRO A 196 11.67 -23.21 -23.17
C PRO A 196 11.50 -21.69 -23.10
N ASP A 197 10.25 -21.21 -23.08
CA ASP A 197 9.91 -19.79 -23.10
C ASP A 197 8.73 -19.48 -22.15
N ALA A 198 8.85 -19.95 -20.89
CA ALA A 198 7.82 -19.83 -19.86
C ALA A 198 7.96 -18.56 -19.01
N TYR A 199 6.86 -17.90 -18.67
CA TYR A 199 6.82 -16.65 -17.92
C TYR A 199 5.65 -16.60 -16.94
N PHE A 200 5.75 -15.76 -15.91
CA PHE A 200 4.56 -15.24 -15.25
C PHE A 200 3.82 -14.34 -16.23
N TRP A 201 2.52 -14.55 -16.32
CA TRP A 201 1.69 -13.99 -17.38
C TRP A 201 0.35 -13.56 -16.81
N VAL A 202 -0.12 -12.38 -17.17
CA VAL A 202 -1.42 -11.86 -16.71
C VAL A 202 -2.23 -11.33 -17.87
N GLY A 203 -3.54 -11.32 -17.76
CA GLY A 203 -4.38 -10.77 -18.80
C GLY A 203 -5.83 -10.70 -18.39
N ASN A 204 -6.65 -10.32 -19.36
CA ASN A 204 -8.09 -10.15 -19.22
C ASN A 204 -8.81 -11.20 -20.08
N GLY A 205 -10.05 -11.52 -19.75
CA GLY A 205 -10.85 -12.54 -20.42
C GLY A 205 -11.10 -13.77 -19.54
N SER A 206 -11.97 -14.65 -20.04
CA SER A 206 -12.41 -15.84 -19.29
C SER A 206 -11.29 -16.84 -19.01
N ASP A 207 -10.23 -16.84 -19.83
CA ASP A 207 -9.14 -17.81 -19.76
C ASP A 207 -7.80 -17.20 -20.18
N PRO A 208 -6.66 -17.77 -19.73
CA PRO A 208 -5.34 -17.38 -20.19
C PRO A 208 -5.17 -17.49 -21.70
N SER A 209 -4.62 -16.44 -22.30
CA SER A 209 -4.48 -16.32 -23.75
C SER A 209 -3.09 -15.81 -24.17
N PRO A 210 -2.72 -15.97 -25.45
CA PRO A 210 -1.43 -15.47 -25.97
C PRO A 210 -1.27 -13.94 -25.88
N TYR A 211 -2.37 -13.20 -25.71
CA TYR A 211 -2.38 -11.73 -25.68
C TYR A 211 -2.20 -11.13 -24.28
N GLY A 212 -1.79 -11.95 -23.30
CA GLY A 212 -1.45 -11.45 -21.98
C GLY A 212 -0.16 -10.62 -21.94
N THR A 213 0.17 -10.16 -20.74
CA THR A 213 1.33 -9.33 -20.44
C THR A 213 2.31 -10.12 -19.58
N LYS A 214 3.59 -10.07 -19.95
CA LYS A 214 4.70 -10.67 -19.20
C LYS A 214 4.89 -9.95 -17.86
N VAL A 215 4.95 -10.72 -16.77
CA VAL A 215 5.25 -10.22 -15.42
C VAL A 215 6.69 -10.59 -15.04
N PRO A 216 7.50 -9.65 -14.53
CA PRO A 216 8.83 -9.97 -14.03
C PRO A 216 8.78 -11.01 -12.90
N ASN A 217 9.78 -11.89 -12.86
CA ASN A 217 9.94 -12.85 -11.77
C ASN A 217 10.38 -12.17 -10.45
N GLU A 218 10.65 -12.97 -9.42
CA GLU A 218 11.02 -12.52 -8.08
C GLU A 218 12.30 -11.67 -8.07
N MET A 219 13.18 -11.86 -9.05
CA MET A 219 14.41 -11.07 -9.23
C MET A 219 14.20 -9.83 -10.11
N GLY A 220 12.98 -9.56 -10.56
CA GLY A 220 12.66 -8.50 -11.52
C GLY A 220 13.10 -8.81 -12.95
N SER A 221 13.38 -10.07 -13.27
CA SER A 221 13.82 -10.50 -14.60
C SER A 221 12.62 -10.83 -15.50
N LEU A 222 12.74 -10.50 -16.79
CA LEU A 222 11.80 -10.87 -17.85
C LEU A 222 12.32 -12.02 -18.74
N HIS A 223 13.37 -12.70 -18.30
CA HIS A 223 13.89 -13.92 -18.93
C HIS A 223 12.99 -15.13 -18.63
N PRO A 224 13.09 -16.21 -19.42
CA PRO A 224 12.36 -17.44 -19.15
C PRO A 224 12.55 -17.92 -17.71
N LEU A 225 11.47 -18.44 -17.13
CA LEU A 225 11.47 -18.94 -15.76
C LEU A 225 12.37 -20.17 -15.65
N ARG A 226 13.20 -20.16 -14.60
CA ARG A 226 13.88 -21.36 -14.12
C ARG A 226 12.87 -22.34 -13.50
N GLY A 227 13.32 -23.56 -13.22
CA GLY A 227 12.59 -24.47 -12.36
C GLY A 227 12.46 -23.92 -10.92
N TYR A 228 11.36 -24.28 -10.27
CA TYR A 228 11.04 -24.00 -8.87
C TYR A 228 10.80 -25.33 -8.14
N GLN A 229 11.33 -25.45 -6.91
CA GLN A 229 11.30 -26.64 -6.06
C GLN A 229 10.79 -26.29 -4.65
N GLY A 230 9.64 -25.63 -4.57
CA GLY A 230 8.97 -25.29 -3.32
C GLY A 230 9.40 -23.97 -2.72
N GLU A 231 9.75 -22.97 -3.54
CA GLU A 231 10.11 -21.65 -3.06
C GLU A 231 8.89 -20.76 -2.81
N ASP A 232 9.05 -19.89 -1.81
CA ASP A 232 8.14 -18.78 -1.56
C ASP A 232 8.64 -17.54 -2.28
N ILE A 233 7.81 -16.96 -3.14
CA ILE A 233 8.21 -15.79 -3.94
C ILE A 233 7.18 -14.67 -3.88
N GLU A 234 7.67 -13.46 -4.14
CA GLU A 234 6.83 -12.29 -4.40
C GLU A 234 7.11 -11.77 -5.81
N ILE A 235 6.04 -11.49 -6.56
CA ILE A 235 6.12 -10.87 -7.88
C ILE A 235 5.26 -9.61 -7.92
N GLN A 236 5.65 -8.66 -8.77
CA GLN A 236 4.93 -7.40 -8.92
C GLN A 236 4.50 -7.17 -10.36
N LEU A 237 3.25 -6.74 -10.53
CA LEU A 237 2.71 -6.37 -11.83
C LEU A 237 3.52 -5.22 -12.46
N PRO A 238 3.81 -5.28 -13.77
CA PRO A 238 4.65 -4.28 -14.43
C PRO A 238 3.90 -2.99 -14.72
N GLY A 239 4.65 -1.89 -14.80
CA GLY A 239 4.15 -0.59 -15.25
C GLY A 239 2.97 -0.09 -14.40
N LYS A 240 1.87 0.27 -15.08
CA LYS A 240 0.65 0.78 -14.45
C LYS A 240 -0.41 -0.29 -14.17
N LEU A 241 -0.15 -1.57 -14.50
CA LEU A 241 -1.10 -2.64 -14.27
C LEU A 241 -1.34 -2.84 -12.77
N THR A 242 -2.59 -3.11 -12.42
CA THR A 242 -3.01 -3.50 -11.08
C THR A 242 -3.80 -4.81 -11.10
N ALA A 243 -4.00 -5.42 -9.93
CA ALA A 243 -4.83 -6.60 -9.76
C ALA A 243 -6.29 -6.34 -10.21
N TYR A 244 -6.73 -5.08 -10.22
CA TYR A 244 -8.06 -4.69 -10.72
C TYR A 244 -8.17 -4.75 -12.25
N ASP A 245 -7.04 -4.69 -12.96
CA ASP A 245 -6.99 -4.65 -14.43
C ASP A 245 -6.92 -6.03 -15.09
N ILE A 246 -6.77 -7.09 -14.28
CA ILE A 246 -6.53 -8.46 -14.76
C ILE A 246 -7.63 -9.42 -14.29
N ASP A 247 -7.82 -10.50 -15.04
CA ASP A 247 -8.78 -11.58 -14.77
C ASP A 247 -8.08 -12.84 -14.28
N TRP A 248 -6.80 -13.02 -14.60
CA TRP A 248 -6.03 -14.20 -14.24
C TRP A 248 -4.53 -13.90 -14.13
N LEU A 249 -3.87 -14.70 -13.30
CA LEU A 249 -2.42 -14.85 -13.22
C LEU A 249 -2.07 -16.29 -13.61
N ALA A 250 -1.11 -16.46 -14.51
CA ALA A 250 -0.74 -17.75 -15.08
C ALA A 250 0.79 -17.93 -15.18
N VAL A 251 1.21 -19.18 -15.34
CA VAL A 251 2.49 -19.51 -15.97
C VAL A 251 2.21 -19.94 -17.40
N TRP A 252 2.76 -19.20 -18.36
CA TRP A 252 2.46 -19.34 -19.78
C TRP A 252 3.74 -19.52 -20.58
N CYS A 253 3.76 -20.52 -21.47
CA CYS A 253 4.82 -20.67 -22.46
C CYS A 253 4.43 -19.95 -23.75
N VAL A 254 5.22 -18.94 -24.12
CA VAL A 254 4.94 -18.10 -25.29
C VAL A 254 5.21 -18.86 -26.59
N GLU A 255 6.31 -19.60 -26.65
CA GLU A 255 6.71 -20.39 -27.83
C GLU A 255 5.62 -21.39 -28.26
N TYR A 256 5.10 -22.17 -27.32
CA TYR A 256 4.06 -23.17 -27.60
C TYR A 256 2.62 -22.67 -27.38
N ARG A 257 2.45 -21.40 -26.97
CA ARG A 257 1.15 -20.82 -26.62
C ARG A 257 0.36 -21.69 -25.64
N HIS A 258 1.04 -22.21 -24.64
CA HIS A 258 0.51 -23.23 -23.74
C HIS A 258 0.42 -22.71 -22.31
N ASN A 259 -0.76 -22.89 -21.70
CA ASN A 259 -1.04 -22.55 -20.32
C ASN A 259 -0.59 -23.69 -19.38
N PHE A 260 0.44 -23.46 -18.58
CA PHE A 260 0.92 -24.46 -17.62
C PHE A 260 0.08 -24.50 -16.35
N GLY A 261 -0.65 -23.41 -16.09
CA GLY A 261 -1.62 -23.30 -15.03
C GLY A 261 -1.88 -21.85 -14.66
N HIS A 262 -3.01 -21.61 -14.00
CA HIS A 262 -3.49 -20.27 -13.70
C HIS A 262 -4.37 -20.23 -12.45
N VAL A 263 -4.54 -19.02 -11.92
CA VAL A 263 -5.53 -18.66 -10.91
C VAL A 263 -6.34 -17.47 -11.42
N PHE A 264 -7.64 -17.45 -11.11
CA PHE A 264 -8.51 -16.32 -11.46
C PHE A 264 -8.50 -15.25 -10.39
N ILE A 265 -8.61 -13.99 -10.83
CA ILE A 265 -8.67 -12.81 -9.98
C ILE A 265 -10.14 -12.42 -9.78
N PRO A 266 -10.64 -12.44 -8.54
CA PRO A 266 -12.02 -12.08 -8.25
C PRO A 266 -12.25 -10.57 -8.47
N LYS A 267 -13.45 -10.21 -8.92
CA LYS A 267 -13.79 -8.82 -9.29
C LYS A 267 -14.22 -7.94 -8.12
N ASP A 268 -14.56 -8.53 -6.99
CA ASP A 268 -14.90 -7.87 -5.73
C ASP A 268 -13.68 -7.63 -4.84
N LEU A 269 -12.50 -7.43 -5.45
CA LEU A 269 -11.25 -7.22 -4.73
C LEU A 269 -11.28 -5.88 -3.94
N ASP A 270 -10.86 -5.89 -2.69
CA ASP A 270 -10.58 -4.69 -1.88
C ASP A 270 -9.22 -4.84 -1.20
N VAL A 271 -8.15 -4.76 -2.01
CA VAL A 271 -6.77 -4.91 -1.55
C VAL A 271 -6.10 -3.56 -1.27
N PRO A 272 -5.06 -3.52 -0.42
CA PRO A 272 -4.27 -2.33 -0.16
C PRO A 272 -3.71 -1.68 -1.44
N PRO A 273 -3.50 -0.35 -1.46
CA PRO A 273 -2.78 0.32 -2.55
C PRO A 273 -1.29 -0.05 -2.53
N ALA A 274 -0.59 -0.02 -3.67
CA ALA A 274 0.84 -0.35 -3.74
C ALA A 274 1.74 0.88 -3.49
N LEU A 275 1.79 1.38 -2.25
CA LEU A 275 2.52 2.60 -1.86
C LEU A 275 3.93 2.33 -1.28
N GLY A 276 4.42 1.09 -1.42
CA GLY A 276 5.73 0.68 -0.90
C GLY A 276 5.70 0.10 0.53
N GLN A 277 4.52 -0.21 1.06
CA GLN A 277 4.37 -0.85 2.37
C GLN A 277 4.79 -2.34 2.38
N THR A 278 4.75 -3.00 1.22
CA THR A 278 5.23 -4.38 1.06
C THR A 278 6.74 -4.40 0.84
N LYS A 279 7.48 -5.02 1.74
CA LYS A 279 8.93 -5.22 1.60
C LYS A 279 9.17 -6.41 0.67
N ILE A 280 9.57 -6.14 -0.58
CA ILE A 280 9.99 -7.20 -1.50
C ILE A 280 11.23 -7.88 -0.91
N THR A 281 11.10 -9.14 -0.52
CA THR A 281 12.23 -9.95 -0.06
C THR A 281 13.18 -10.18 -1.23
N GLY A 282 14.16 -9.29 -1.41
CA GLY A 282 15.13 -9.35 -2.51
C GLY A 282 15.57 -7.99 -3.06
N LYS A 283 14.83 -6.90 -2.79
CA LYS A 283 15.24 -5.53 -3.18
C LYS A 283 15.60 -4.70 -1.96
N ARG A 284 16.84 -4.82 -1.47
CA ARG A 284 17.50 -3.68 -0.79
C ARG A 284 17.95 -2.69 -1.86
N THR A 285 17.06 -1.81 -2.29
CA THR A 285 17.48 -0.61 -3.01
C THR A 285 17.52 0.53 -1.98
N PRO A 286 18.67 1.17 -1.71
CA PRO A 286 18.69 2.36 -0.88
C PRO A 286 17.86 3.43 -1.59
N SER A 287 16.87 4.00 -0.88
CA SER A 287 16.18 5.20 -1.31
C SER A 287 17.22 6.31 -1.53
N LYS A 288 17.60 6.54 -2.78
CA LYS A 288 18.25 7.79 -3.19
C LYS A 288 17.14 8.81 -3.36
N ASN A 289 16.75 9.46 -2.26
CA ASN A 289 16.17 10.81 -2.24
C ASN A 289 16.07 11.36 -0.80
N GLY A 290 17.14 11.18 -0.03
CA GLY A 290 17.39 11.98 1.17
C GLY A 290 18.62 12.83 0.92
N THR A 291 18.42 14.08 0.51
CA THR A 291 19.49 15.10 0.52
C THR A 291 19.85 15.35 1.99
N VAL A 292 20.79 14.56 2.52
CA VAL A 292 21.34 14.79 3.85
C VAL A 292 22.21 16.04 3.77
N TYR A 293 21.67 17.17 4.23
CA TYR A 293 22.51 18.32 4.59
C TYR A 293 23.41 17.89 5.75
N LYS A 294 24.65 17.53 5.42
CA LYS A 294 25.71 17.29 6.39
C LYS A 294 26.09 18.65 6.99
N LEU A 295 25.48 19.02 8.12
CA LEU A 295 25.98 20.12 8.94
C LEU A 295 27.32 19.69 9.56
N GLN A 296 28.41 20.17 8.96
CA GLN A 296 29.73 20.11 9.58
C GLN A 296 29.81 21.19 10.66
N ASN A 297 29.71 20.78 11.93
CA ASN A 297 30.14 21.60 13.05
C ASN A 297 31.68 21.73 13.00
N ILE A 298 32.16 22.90 12.59
CA ILE A 298 33.57 23.27 12.72
C ILE A 298 33.79 23.81 14.13
N ILE A 299 34.30 22.98 15.03
CA ILE A 299 34.99 23.43 16.24
C ILE A 299 36.44 23.71 15.84
N LYS A 300 36.79 24.99 15.66
CA LYS A 300 38.19 25.43 15.50
C LYS A 300 38.92 25.30 16.84
N LEU A 301 39.62 24.19 17.04
CA LEU A 301 40.72 24.14 18.01
C LEU A 301 41.89 24.95 17.44
N ARG A 302 42.16 26.13 18.00
CA ARG A 302 43.39 26.87 17.77
C ARG A 302 44.51 26.25 18.59
N THR A 303 45.38 25.46 17.95
CA THR A 303 46.70 25.13 18.49
C THR A 303 47.69 26.20 18.07
N THR A 304 48.10 27.06 19.00
CA THR A 304 49.24 27.95 18.84
C THR A 304 50.52 27.17 19.10
N THR A 305 51.32 26.98 18.05
CA THR A 305 52.71 26.51 18.11
C THR A 305 53.60 27.56 18.77
N ALA A 306 54.18 27.26 19.94
CA ALA A 306 55.30 28.00 20.50
C ALA A 306 56.52 27.07 20.57
N LYS A 307 57.61 27.50 19.91
CA LYS A 307 58.92 26.84 19.86
C LYS A 307 59.59 26.82 21.25
N PRO A 308 60.32 25.77 21.64
CA PRO A 308 61.17 25.82 22.82
C PRO A 308 62.51 26.48 22.48
N ARG A 309 62.88 27.51 23.26
CA ARG A 309 64.22 28.11 23.26
C ARG A 309 64.79 27.86 24.64
N TRP A 310 65.76 26.94 24.73
CA TRP A 310 66.61 26.75 25.89
C TRP A 310 67.67 27.85 25.92
N LEU A 311 67.90 28.47 27.08
CA LEU A 311 69.20 28.95 27.56
C LEU A 311 69.11 29.44 29.01
N SER A 312 69.90 28.78 29.86
CA SER A 312 70.60 29.24 31.08
C SER A 312 69.83 30.05 32.13
N PHE A 313 69.59 29.40 33.29
CA PHE A 313 69.65 30.06 34.59
C PHE A 313 71.00 29.71 35.21
N ASP A 314 71.76 30.75 35.53
CA ASP A 314 73.01 30.68 36.25
C ASP A 314 72.86 31.57 37.49
N TRP A 315 73.23 31.01 38.65
CA TRP A 315 73.49 31.64 39.96
C TRP A 315 72.34 32.24 40.80
N PHE A 316 71.97 31.55 41.89
CA PHE A 316 72.53 31.78 43.24
C PHE A 316 71.84 30.89 44.29
N SER A 317 72.59 30.02 44.96
CA SER A 317 72.35 29.59 46.34
C SER A 317 73.43 30.24 47.20
N GLY A 318 73.04 30.94 48.26
CA GLY A 318 73.95 31.37 49.32
C GLY A 318 74.06 30.28 50.40
N PHE A 319 75.27 30.18 50.96
CA PHE A 319 75.73 29.30 52.04
C PHE A 319 76.18 27.88 51.66
#